data_AF-A0A4Q4D7A0-F1
#
_entry.id   AF-A0A4Q4D7A0-F1
#
_cell.length_a   1.000
_cell.length_b   1.000
_cell.length_c   1.000
_cell.angle_alpha   90.00
_cell.angle_beta   90.00
_cell.angle_gamma   90.00
#
_symmetry.space_group_name_H-M   'P 1'
#
loop_
_entity.id
_entity.type
_entity.pdbx_description
1 polymer ?
#
loop_
_entity_poly.entity_id
_entity_poly.type
_entity_poly.pdbx_seq_one_letter_code
_entity_poly.pdbx_strand_id
1 'polypeptide(L)'
;VQSPGRGTRTSMPAAEGIDTLVVGGGVAANGRLRALIEERASAAGIEVRVPRPGLCTDNGAMVAALGAEVVRRGVAPSSLDLPVDSSMPVTQVVAA
;
A
#
# COMPACT_ATOMS: atom_id res chain seq x y z
N VAL A 1 5.58 -37.64 -13.95
CA VAL A 1 6.28 -36.41 -14.36
C VAL A 1 5.27 -35.41 -14.90
N GLN A 2 4.80 -34.52 -14.02
CA GLN A 2 4.05 -33.30 -14.35
C GLN A 2 4.33 -32.34 -13.19
N SER A 3 5.07 -31.27 -13.46
CA SER A 3 5.43 -30.24 -12.49
C SER A 3 4.23 -29.30 -12.28
N PRO A 4 3.80 -29.01 -11.04
CA PRO A 4 2.83 -27.95 -10.82
C PRO A 4 3.55 -26.60 -10.88
N GLY A 5 3.05 -25.72 -11.74
CA GLY A 5 3.59 -24.39 -11.99
C GLY A 5 3.69 -23.53 -10.73
N ARG A 6 4.68 -22.64 -10.74
CA ARG A 6 4.89 -21.58 -9.75
C ARG A 6 3.74 -20.56 -9.82
N GLY A 7 2.57 -20.91 -9.29
CA GLY A 7 1.57 -19.95 -8.88
C GLY A 7 2.07 -19.26 -7.62
N THR A 8 2.15 -17.94 -7.61
CA THR A 8 2.39 -17.16 -6.39
C THR A 8 1.25 -17.46 -5.41
N ARG A 9 1.49 -18.36 -4.44
CA ARG A 9 0.60 -18.51 -3.28
C ARG A 9 0.73 -17.25 -2.45
N THR A 10 -0.16 -16.29 -2.65
CA THR A 10 -0.36 -15.22 -1.68
C THR A 10 -1.15 -15.85 -0.53
N SER A 11 -0.49 -16.10 0.60
CA SER A 11 -1.20 -16.42 1.84
C SER A 11 -2.14 -15.27 2.16
N MET A 12 -3.34 -15.59 2.66
CA MET A 12 -4.22 -14.55 3.16
C MET A 12 -3.65 -13.97 4.47
N PRO A 13 -3.70 -12.64 4.67
CA PRO A 13 -3.19 -11.99 5.89
C PRO A 13 -3.79 -12.54 7.19
N ALA A 14 -4.97 -13.16 7.14
CA ALA A 14 -5.61 -13.80 8.29
C ALA A 14 -4.72 -14.89 8.92
N ALA A 15 -3.87 -15.57 8.14
CA ALA A 15 -2.92 -16.54 8.67
C ALA A 15 -1.80 -15.91 9.52
N GLU A 16 -1.63 -14.58 9.42
CA GLU A 16 -0.62 -13.78 10.11
C GLU A 16 -1.24 -12.89 11.21
N GLY A 17 -2.53 -13.07 11.53
CA GLY A 17 -3.25 -12.29 12.53
C GLY A 17 -3.62 -10.87 12.08
N ILE A 18 -3.61 -10.61 10.78
CA ILE A 18 -3.95 -9.30 10.20
C ILE A 18 -5.44 -9.26 9.87
N ASP A 19 -6.14 -8.25 10.39
CA ASP A 19 -7.58 -8.05 10.20
C ASP A 19 -7.94 -7.09 9.05
N THR A 20 -6.98 -6.30 8.57
CA THR A 20 -7.21 -5.24 7.58
C THR A 20 -6.20 -5.32 6.44
N LEU A 21 -6.68 -5.33 5.21
CA LEU A 21 -5.90 -5.24 3.97
C LEU A 21 -6.09 -3.86 3.34
N VAL A 22 -5.01 -3.08 3.25
CA VAL A 22 -5.00 -1.81 2.51
C VAL A 22 -4.41 -2.04 1.11
N VAL A 23 -5.12 -1.60 0.06
CA VAL A 23 -4.67 -1.75 -1.33
C VAL A 23 -4.45 -0.39 -1.96
N GLY A 24 -3.20 -0.09 -2.32
CA GLY A 24 -2.78 1.16 -2.97
C GLY A 24 -2.11 0.96 -4.33
N GLY A 25 -1.74 2.06 -4.98
CA GLY A 25 -1.10 2.08 -6.29
C GLY A 25 -2.09 2.10 -7.45
N GLY A 26 -1.63 2.49 -8.65
CA GLY A 26 -2.51 2.73 -9.80
C GLY A 26 -3.37 1.52 -10.20
N VAL A 27 -2.84 0.31 -10.06
CA VAL A 27 -3.57 -0.93 -10.35
C VAL A 27 -4.74 -1.15 -9.37
N ALA A 28 -4.67 -0.59 -8.16
CA ALA A 28 -5.77 -0.61 -7.21
C ALA A 28 -7.00 0.16 -7.72
N ALA A 29 -6.90 0.98 -8.77
CA ALA A 29 -8.07 1.59 -9.43
C ALA A 29 -8.89 0.61 -10.27
N ASN A 30 -8.38 -0.59 -10.55
CA ASN A 30 -9.05 -1.58 -11.38
C ASN A 30 -10.27 -2.20 -10.67
N GLY A 31 -11.48 -1.94 -11.18
CA GLY A 31 -12.72 -2.41 -10.54
C GLY A 31 -12.84 -3.93 -10.43
N ARG A 32 -12.38 -4.69 -11.45
CA ARG A 32 -12.43 -6.15 -11.41
C ARG A 32 -11.47 -6.73 -10.36
N LEU A 33 -10.29 -6.14 -10.21
CA LEU A 33 -9.34 -6.54 -9.18
C LEU A 33 -9.90 -6.25 -7.78
N ARG A 34 -10.51 -5.08 -7.56
CA ARG A 34 -11.14 -4.72 -6.28
C ARG A 34 -12.19 -5.75 -5.86
N ALA A 35 -13.13 -6.07 -6.76
CA ALA A 35 -14.18 -7.04 -6.48
C ALA A 35 -13.62 -8.42 -6.09
N LEU A 36 -12.59 -8.89 -6.78
CA LEU A 36 -11.94 -10.17 -6.46
C LEU A 36 -11.18 -10.15 -5.13
N ILE A 37 -10.60 -9.02 -4.75
CA ILE A 37 -9.93 -8.85 -3.45
C ILE A 37 -10.98 -8.84 -2.33
N GLU A 38 -12.06 -8.08 -2.49
CA GLU A 38 -13.16 -7.99 -1.52
C GLU A 38 -13.83 -9.34 -1.28
N GLU A 39 -14.12 -10.10 -2.34
CA GLU A 39 -14.70 -11.45 -2.24
C GLU A 39 -13.82 -12.38 -1.38
N ARG A 40 -12.51 -12.42 -1.67
CA ARG A 40 -11.56 -13.29 -0.97
C ARG A 40 -11.32 -12.83 0.46
N ALA A 41 -11.18 -11.53 0.68
CA ALA A 41 -10.96 -10.95 2.00
C ALA A 41 -12.16 -11.19 2.92
N SER A 42 -13.37 -10.98 2.41
CA SER A 42 -14.62 -11.26 3.12
C SER A 42 -14.72 -12.73 3.54
N ALA A 43 -14.35 -13.66 2.65
CA ALA A 43 -14.34 -15.09 2.95
C ALA A 43 -13.38 -15.49 4.09
N ALA A 44 -12.39 -14.67 4.44
CA ALA A 44 -11.56 -14.89 5.63
C ALA A 44 -11.70 -13.82 6.72
N GLY A 45 -12.78 -13.02 6.68
CA GLY A 45 -13.06 -12.03 7.72
C GLY A 45 -12.08 -10.85 7.78
N ILE A 46 -11.46 -10.49 6.66
CA ILE A 46 -10.51 -9.37 6.55
C ILE A 46 -11.23 -8.13 5.98
N GLU A 47 -11.09 -6.98 6.63
CA GLU A 47 -11.55 -5.69 6.12
C GLU A 47 -10.66 -5.22 4.96
N VAL A 48 -11.25 -4.81 3.84
CA VAL A 48 -10.50 -4.22 2.72
C VAL A 48 -10.69 -2.72 2.68
N ARG A 49 -9.58 -1.97 2.64
CA ARG A 49 -9.58 -0.52 2.45
C ARG A 49 -8.87 -0.15 1.15
N VAL A 50 -9.61 0.50 0.25
CA VAL A 50 -9.08 1.01 -1.02
C VAL A 50 -9.43 2.49 -1.15
N PRO A 51 -8.49 3.36 -1.54
CA PRO A 51 -8.80 4.75 -1.82
C PRO A 51 -9.83 4.91 -2.96
N ARG A 52 -10.47 6.07 -3.01
CA ARG A 52 -11.26 6.49 -4.19
C ARG A 52 -10.39 6.36 -5.45
N PRO A 53 -10.93 5.98 -6.63
CA PRO A 53 -10.12 5.70 -7.82
C PRO A 53 -9.12 6.80 -8.18
N GLY A 54 -9.51 8.08 -8.14
CA GLY A 54 -8.61 9.20 -8.43
C GLY A 54 -7.50 9.46 -7.39
N LEU A 55 -7.53 8.76 -6.26
CA LEU A 55 -6.48 8.80 -5.23
C LEU A 55 -5.59 7.54 -5.24
N CYS A 56 -5.83 6.59 -6.14
CA CYS A 56 -5.04 5.35 -6.22
C CYS A 56 -3.75 5.53 -7.04
N THR A 57 -3.78 6.37 -8.07
CA THR A 57 -2.61 6.73 -8.88
C THR A 57 -1.77 7.79 -8.17
N ASP A 58 -0.52 7.95 -8.59
CA ASP A 58 0.37 8.99 -8.06
C ASP A 58 -0.29 10.37 -8.12
N ASN A 59 -0.33 11.05 -6.98
CA ASN A 59 -1.00 12.34 -6.84
C ASN A 59 -0.34 13.19 -5.74
N GLY A 60 -0.60 14.50 -5.75
CA GLY A 60 -0.05 15.40 -4.73
C GLY A 60 -0.65 15.20 -3.33
N ALA A 61 -1.86 14.64 -3.21
CA ALA A 61 -2.53 14.49 -1.93
C ALA A 61 -1.85 13.45 -1.03
N MET A 62 -1.32 12.35 -1.58
CA MET A 62 -0.56 11.36 -0.79
C MET A 62 0.74 11.97 -0.25
N VAL A 63 1.42 12.82 -1.04
CA VAL A 63 2.64 13.51 -0.63
C VAL A 63 2.34 14.52 0.47
N ALA A 64 1.26 15.31 0.31
CA ALA A 64 0.82 16.29 1.30
C ALA A 64 0.39 15.62 2.63
N ALA A 65 -0.32 14.49 2.56
CA ALA A 65 -0.73 13.74 3.74
C ALA A 65 0.47 13.19 4.53
N LEU A 66 1.45 12.59 3.84
CA LEU A 66 2.69 12.14 4.46
C LEU A 66 3.47 13.32 5.06
N GLY A 67 3.62 14.42 4.32
CA GLY A 67 4.32 15.62 4.80
C GLY A 67 3.67 16.21 6.06
N ALA A 68 2.34 16.29 6.11
CA ALA A 68 1.61 16.73 7.29
C ALA A 68 1.86 15.82 8.49
N GLU A 69 1.88 14.50 8.28
CA GLU A 69 2.17 13.52 9.34
C GLU A 69 3.61 13.65 9.88
N VAL A 70 4.58 13.82 8.99
CA VAL A 70 5.99 14.04 9.33
C VAL A 70 6.17 15.31 10.17
N VAL A 71 5.54 16.42 9.76
CA VAL A 71 5.55 17.69 10.53
C VAL A 71 4.87 17.52 11.88
N ARG A 72 3.72 16.85 11.93
CA ARG A 72 2.97 16.61 13.18
C ARG A 72 3.78 15.82 14.21
N ARG A 73 4.67 14.94 13.74
CA ARG A 73 5.60 14.17 14.58
C ARG A 73 6.86 14.93 14.99
N GLY A 74 7.00 16.20 14.56
CA GLY A 74 8.14 17.04 14.93
C GLY A 74 9.44 16.66 14.21
N VAL A 75 9.37 15.95 13.09
CA VAL A 75 10.56 15.66 12.28
C VAL A 75 11.14 16.97 11.76
N ALA A 76 12.45 17.14 11.92
CA ALA A 76 13.15 18.33 11.46
C ALA A 76 13.03 18.48 9.93
N PRO A 77 12.90 19.72 9.41
CA PRO A 77 12.91 19.94 7.97
C PRO A 77 14.19 19.40 7.33
N SER A 78 14.05 18.83 6.13
CA SER A 78 15.20 18.49 5.28
C SER A 78 16.01 19.74 4.93
N SER A 79 17.31 19.54 4.66
CA SER A 79 18.16 20.60 4.10
C SER A 79 17.66 21.06 2.73
N LEU A 80 17.98 22.30 2.35
CA LEU A 80 17.58 22.88 1.06
C LEU A 80 18.29 22.22 -0.14
N ASP A 81 19.41 21.55 0.09
CA ASP A 81 20.16 20.78 -0.90
C ASP A 81 19.74 19.29 -0.98
N LEU A 82 18.56 18.94 -0.42
CA LEU A 82 18.04 17.58 -0.42
C LEU A 82 18.12 16.92 -1.81
N PRO A 83 18.91 15.84 -1.97
CA PRO A 83 19.04 15.16 -3.25
C PRO A 83 17.82 14.29 -3.56
N VAL A 84 17.68 13.91 -4.82
CA VAL A 84 16.75 12.87 -5.25
C VAL A 84 17.40 11.50 -5.08
N ASP A 85 16.68 10.56 -4.48
CA ASP A 85 16.99 9.13 -4.53
C ASP A 85 15.88 8.41 -5.31
N SER A 86 16.19 8.00 -6.54
CA SER A 86 15.23 7.29 -7.42
C SER A 86 14.96 5.86 -6.97
N SER A 87 15.80 5.30 -6.10
CA SER A 87 15.73 3.91 -5.66
C SER A 87 15.16 3.73 -4.25
N MET A 88 14.90 4.85 -3.55
CA MET A 88 14.58 4.93 -2.13
C MET A 88 13.84 3.67 -1.62
N PRO A 89 14.47 2.84 -0.77
CA PRO A 89 13.88 1.60 -0.32
C PRO A 89 12.59 1.83 0.47
N VAL A 90 11.55 1.03 0.22
CA VAL A 90 10.27 1.10 0.96
C VAL A 90 10.43 0.81 2.46
N THR A 91 11.54 0.20 2.86
CA THR A 91 11.89 -0.07 4.27
C THR A 91 12.39 1.17 5.00
N GLN A 92 12.69 2.26 4.30
CA GLN A 92 13.08 3.52 4.90
C GLN A 92 11.83 4.30 5.32
N VAL A 93 11.54 4.31 6.62
CA VAL A 93 10.35 4.94 7.19
C VAL A 93 10.74 6.23 7.90
N VAL A 94 10.15 7.35 7.49
CA VAL A 94 10.43 8.69 8.05
C VAL A 94 9.38 9.16 9.07
N ALA A 95 8.25 8.47 9.17
CA ALA A 95 7.13 8.80 10.06
C ALA A 95 6.76 7.60 10.96
N ALA A 96 7.76 6.93 11.53
CA ALA A 96 7.59 5.84 12.49
C ALA A 96 7.02 6.38 13.82
#